data_AF-A0A945Q200-F1
#
_entry.id   AF-A0A945Q200-F1
#
_cell.length_a   1.000
_cell.length_b   1.000
_cell.length_c   1.000
_cell.angle_alpha   90.00
_cell.angle_beta   90.00
_cell.angle_gamma   90.00
#
_symmetry.space_group_name_H-M   'P 1'
#
loop_
_entity.id
_entity.type
_entity.pdbx_description
1 polymer ?
#
loop_
_entity_poly.entity_id
_entity_poly.type
_entity_poly.pdbx_seq_one_letter_code
_entity_poly.pdbx_strand_id
1 'polypeptide(L)' 'NDIEMLEWAGLGVAMGSATPKVAAYADLMTAPEPGIGVAQILNSIEV' A
#
# COMPACT_ATOMS: atom_id res chain seq x y z
N ASN A 1 -2.88 -11.90 -5.32
CA ASN A 1 -2.63 -11.27 -6.64
C ASN A 1 -1.93 -9.93 -6.47
N ASP A 2 -2.02 -9.29 -5.31
CA ASP A 2 -1.43 -7.96 -5.06
C ASP A 2 0.08 -7.88 -5.30
N ILE A 3 0.85 -8.94 -5.05
CA ILE A 3 2.31 -8.94 -5.21
C ILE A 3 2.73 -8.54 -6.63
N GLU A 4 2.18 -9.17 -7.66
CA GLU A 4 2.53 -8.86 -9.06
C GLU A 4 2.14 -7.41 -9.42
N MET A 5 1.02 -6.92 -8.87
CA MET A 5 0.59 -5.53 -9.08
C MET A 5 1.51 -4.53 -8.39
N LEU A 6 2.00 -4.84 -7.18
CA LEU A 6 2.93 -4.00 -6.43
C LEU A 6 4.29 -3.91 -7.13
N GLU A 7 4.80 -5.03 -7.65
CA GLU A 7 6.07 -5.08 -8.38
C GLU A 7 6.06 -4.30 -9.70
N TRP A 8 4.89 -4.17 -10.34
CA TRP A 8 4.74 -3.43 -11.60
C TRP A 8 4.52 -1.93 -11.40
N ALA A 9 3.99 -1.53 -10.24
CA ALA A 9 3.68 -0.13 -9.97
C ALA A 9 4.97 0.68 -9.77
N GLY A 10 4.98 1.93 -10.26
CA GLY A 10 6.07 2.87 -9.93
C GLY A 10 6.08 3.29 -8.45
N LEU A 11 4.95 3.09 -7.76
CA LEU A 11 4.81 3.24 -6.31
C LEU A 11 3.78 2.19 -5.82
N GLY A 12 4.27 1.08 -5.30
CA GLY A 12 3.45 0.02 -4.72
C GLY A 12 3.04 0.36 -3.29
N VAL A 13 1.73 0.41 -3.00
CA VAL A 13 1.21 0.70 -1.66
C VAL A 13 0.35 -0.46 -1.17
N ALA A 14 0.68 -1.03 -0.02
CA ALA A 14 -0.11 -2.08 0.61
C ALA A 14 -0.91 -1.58 1.83
N MET A 15 -1.93 -2.33 2.23
CA MET A 15 -2.72 -2.04 3.42
C MET A 15 -1.88 -2.19 4.70
N GLY A 16 -2.14 -1.38 5.74
CA GLY A 16 -1.44 -1.52 7.03
C GLY A 16 -1.66 -2.87 7.72
N SER A 17 -2.71 -3.59 7.33
CA SER A 17 -3.05 -4.95 7.76
C SER A 17 -2.45 -6.05 6.87
N ALA A 18 -1.74 -5.68 5.79
CA ALA A 18 -1.26 -6.64 4.81
C ALA A 18 -0.34 -7.67 5.45
N THR A 19 -0.43 -8.92 4.98
CA THR A 19 0.44 -9.99 5.48
C THR A 19 1.92 -9.64 5.28
N PRO A 20 2.85 -10.17 6.10
CA PRO A 20 4.27 -9.91 5.93
C PRO A 20 4.79 -10.26 4.53
N LYS A 21 4.20 -11.28 3.89
CA LYS A 21 4.53 -11.66 2.52
C LYS A 21 4.19 -10.57 1.51
N VAL A 22 3.07 -9.87 1.66
CA VAL A 22 2.66 -8.79 0.75
C VAL A 22 3.42 -7.50 1.07
N ALA A 23 3.57 -7.18 2.36
CA ALA A 23 4.30 -6.00 2.81
C ALA A 23 5.76 -5.95 2.32
N ALA A 24 6.40 -7.11 2.13
CA ALA A 24 7.75 -7.21 1.60
C ALA A 24 7.92 -6.71 0.16
N TYR A 25 6.82 -6.52 -0.59
CA TYR A 25 6.83 -6.04 -1.98
C TYR A 25 6.27 -4.62 -2.12
N ALA A 26 5.86 -3.97 -1.03
CA ALA A 26 5.31 -2.62 -1.06
C ALA A 26 6.37 -1.58 -0.70
N ASP A 27 6.36 -0.44 -1.40
CA ASP A 27 7.21 0.70 -1.07
C ASP A 27 6.68 1.46 0.15
N LEU A 28 5.35 1.54 0.26
CA LEU A 28 4.65 2.22 1.35
C LEU A 28 3.52 1.35 1.91
N MET A 29 3.19 1.63 3.17
CA MET A 29 2.09 1.00 3.88
C MET A 29 1.08 2.06 4.28
N THR A 30 -0.20 1.81 4.02
CA THR A 30 -1.28 2.64 4.58
C THR A 30 -1.49 2.34 6.08
N ALA A 31 -2.34 3.11 6.76
CA ALA A 31 -2.90 2.71 8.05
C ALA A 31 -3.79 1.44 7.93
N PRO A 32 -3.89 0.59 8.97
CA PRO A 32 -4.70 -0.64 8.89
C PRO A 32 -6.20 -0.33 8.86
N GLU A 33 -6.98 -1.23 8.26
CA GLU A 33 -8.44 -1.25 8.45
C GLU A 33 -8.82 -1.83 9.83
N PRO A 34 -9.97 -1.43 10.41
CA PRO A 34 -10.93 -0.42 9.91
C PRO A 34 -10.36 1.01 9.93
N GLY A 35 -10.57 1.77 8.84
CA GLY A 35 -10.01 3.12 8.67
C GLY A 35 -10.02 3.58 7.21
N ILE A 36 -9.35 4.71 6.93
CA ILE A 36 -9.27 5.32 5.58
C ILE A 36 -7.81 5.45 5.09
N GLY A 37 -6.96 4.49 5.40
CA GLY A 37 -5.52 4.54 5.14
C GLY A 37 -5.17 4.84 3.67
N VAL A 38 -5.95 4.33 2.72
CA VAL A 38 -5.77 4.62 1.29
C VAL A 38 -5.94 6.13 1.01
N ALA A 39 -6.99 6.76 1.55
CA ALA A 39 -7.24 8.18 1.34
C ALA A 39 -6.13 9.06 1.97
N GLN A 40 -5.56 8.62 3.10
CA GLN A 40 -4.44 9.32 3.73
C GLN A 40 -3.20 9.33 2.84
N ILE A 41 -2.85 8.19 2.23
CA ILE A 41 -1.72 8.12 1.28
C ILE A 41 -2.00 8.99 0.05
N LEU A 42 -3.19 8.90 -0.55
CA LEU A 42 -3.56 9.71 -1.72
C LEU A 42 -3.47 11.22 -1.46
N ASN A 43 -3.84 11.67 -0.25
CA ASN A 43 -3.72 13.08 0.15
C ASN A 43 -2.28 13.51 0.47
N SER A 44 -1.35 12.56 0.64
CA SER A 44 0.05 12.82 0.99
C SER A 44 0.99 12.86 -0.21
N ILE A 45 0.55 12.32 -1.35
CA ILE A 45 1.31 12.33 -2.59
C ILE A 45 0.90 13.54 -3.44
N GLU A 46 1.90 14.31 -3.90
CA GLU A 46 1.68 15.29 -4.97
C GLU A 46 1.70 14.57 -6.33
N VAL A 47 0.78 14.94 -7.21
CA VAL A 47 0.67 14.43 -8.58
C VAL A 47 1.08 15.51 -9.57
#